data_AF-A0A355QJ39-F1
#
_entry.id   AF-A0A355QJ39-F1
#
_cell.length_a   1.000
_cell.length_b   1.000
_cell.length_c   1.000
_cell.angle_alpha   90.00
_cell.angle_beta   90.00
_cell.angle_gamma   90.00
#
_symmetry.space_group_name_H-M   'P 1'
#
loop_
_entity.id
_entity.type
_entity.pdbx_description
1 polymer ?
#
loop_
_entity_poly.entity_id
_entity_poly.type
_entity_poly.pdbx_seq_one_letter_code
_entity_poly.pdbx_strand_id
1 'polypeptide(L)'
;QFGRPLSTNQGVALQAADAAIDTDGIRVTLQQAAWRLDNGLDISQAVPTAKWWAAEAGQRVVLTTQHLHGGTGADISHPAHRYFLWVLQLADSLGGAGTHLARLGSTIADGAS
;
A
#
# COMPACT_ATOMS: atom_id res chain seq x y z
N GLN A 1 15.82 -10.14 21.29
CA GLN A 1 15.28 -10.96 22.40
C GLN A 1 15.35 -12.44 22.03
N PHE A 2 15.30 -13.34 23.02
CA PHE A 2 15.19 -14.81 22.89
C PHE A 2 16.35 -15.59 22.22
N GLY A 3 17.50 -14.96 21.96
CA GLY A 3 18.69 -15.67 21.46
C GLY A 3 18.57 -16.25 20.05
N ARG A 4 17.52 -15.89 19.28
CA ARG A 4 17.27 -16.31 17.90
C ARG A 4 16.75 -15.14 17.05
N PRO A 5 16.85 -15.17 15.71
CA PRO A 5 16.31 -14.11 14.85
C PRO A 5 14.80 -13.92 15.04
N LEU A 6 14.31 -12.67 15.02
CA LEU A 6 12.88 -12.35 15.20
C LEU A 6 11.97 -13.01 14.16
N SER A 7 12.48 -13.22 12.94
CA SER A 7 11.78 -13.90 11.84
C SER A 7 11.39 -15.35 12.14
N THR A 8 11.99 -15.97 13.17
CA THR A 8 11.63 -17.33 13.60
C THR A 8 10.34 -17.39 14.41
N ASN A 9 9.81 -16.24 14.83
CA ASN A 9 8.51 -16.16 15.49
C ASN A 9 7.40 -16.10 14.43
N GLN A 10 6.52 -17.10 14.38
CA GLN A 10 5.50 -17.23 13.33
C GLN A 10 4.64 -15.96 13.17
N GLY A 11 4.27 -15.29 14.26
CA GLY A 11 3.51 -14.04 14.19
C GLY A 11 4.24 -12.90 13.47
N VAL A 12 5.56 -12.79 13.64
CA VAL A 12 6.41 -11.82 12.93
C VAL A 12 6.50 -12.19 11.45
N ALA A 13 6.70 -13.49 11.16
CA ALA A 13 6.81 -13.98 9.79
C ALA A 13 5.51 -13.79 8.99
N LEU A 14 4.34 -14.04 9.60
CA LEU A 14 3.04 -13.83 8.96
C LEU A 14 2.79 -12.35 8.65
N GLN A 15 3.04 -11.45 9.61
CA GLN A 15 2.91 -10.01 9.38
C GLN A 15 3.83 -9.51 8.25
N ALA A 16 5.07 -10.00 8.21
CA ALA A 16 5.99 -9.68 7.13
C ALA A 16 5.52 -10.22 5.77
N ALA A 17 4.92 -11.42 5.74
CA ALA A 17 4.34 -12.00 4.54
C ALA A 17 3.13 -11.21 4.04
N ASP A 18 2.23 -10.78 4.94
CA ASP A 18 1.08 -9.96 4.58
C ASP A 18 1.52 -8.60 4.00
N ALA A 19 2.53 -7.96 4.60
CA ALA A 19 3.11 -6.73 4.06
C ALA A 19 3.77 -6.93 2.68
N ALA A 20 4.36 -8.11 2.42
CA ALA A 20 4.90 -8.45 1.11
C ALA A 20 3.78 -8.60 0.06
N ILE A 21 2.69 -9.29 0.40
CA ILE A 21 1.51 -9.44 -0.45
C ILE A 21 0.91 -8.07 -0.79
N ASP A 22 0.76 -7.18 0.20
CA ASP A 22 0.28 -5.82 0.00
C ASP A 22 1.20 -5.02 -0.95
N THR A 23 2.53 -5.17 -0.79
CA THR A 23 3.52 -4.52 -1.66
C THR A 23 3.41 -5.01 -3.10
N ASP A 24 3.20 -6.30 -3.31
CA ASP A 24 2.98 -6.88 -4.64
C ASP A 24 1.65 -6.43 -5.25
N GLY A 25 0.59 -6.30 -4.43
CA GLY A 25 -0.69 -5.72 -4.83
C GLY A 25 -0.57 -4.27 -5.34
N ILE A 26 0.21 -3.44 -4.64
CA ILE A 26 0.51 -2.08 -5.10
C ILE A 26 1.28 -2.12 -6.42
N ARG A 27 2.29 -2.97 -6.54
CA ARG A 27 3.14 -3.08 -7.74
C ARG A 27 2.33 -3.49 -8.96
N VAL A 28 1.55 -4.56 -8.87
CA VAL A 28 0.83 -5.12 -10.01
C VAL A 28 -0.24 -4.17 -10.52
N THR A 29 -0.97 -3.49 -9.62
CA THR A 29 -2.01 -2.53 -10.01
C THR A 29 -1.42 -1.27 -10.62
N LEU A 30 -0.30 -0.77 -10.10
CA LEU A 30 0.45 0.33 -10.72
C LEU A 30 0.92 -0.04 -12.12
N GLN A 31 1.55 -1.21 -12.29
CA GLN A 31 2.04 -1.69 -13.57
C GLN A 31 0.91 -1.85 -14.60
N GLN A 32 -0.24 -2.39 -14.17
CA GLN A 32 -1.41 -2.50 -15.02
C GLN A 32 -1.92 -1.13 -15.46
N ALA A 33 -2.02 -0.16 -14.56
CA ALA A 33 -2.47 1.19 -14.89
C ALA A 33 -1.50 1.89 -15.86
N ALA A 34 -0.19 1.78 -15.62
CA ALA A 34 0.84 2.32 -16.50
C ALA A 34 0.79 1.69 -17.89
N TRP A 35 0.71 0.35 -17.96
CA TRP A 35 0.62 -0.36 -19.24
C TRP A 35 -0.64 0.04 -20.04
N ARG A 36 -1.79 0.18 -19.40
CA ARG A 36 -3.03 0.62 -20.08
C ARG A 36 -2.89 2.05 -20.61
N LEU A 37 -2.28 2.94 -19.83
CA LEU A 37 -2.00 4.31 -20.25
C LEU A 37 -1.09 4.34 -21.49
N ASP A 38 0.02 3.59 -21.47
CA ASP A 38 0.98 3.53 -22.58
C ASP A 38 0.37 2.98 -23.87
N ASN A 39 -0.64 2.11 -23.75
CA ASN A 39 -1.35 1.51 -24.89
C ASN A 39 -2.62 2.28 -25.30
N GLY A 40 -2.90 3.43 -24.68
CA GLY A 40 -4.11 4.21 -24.97
C GLY A 40 -5.43 3.48 -24.65
N LEU A 41 -5.38 2.51 -23.73
CA LEU A 41 -6.54 1.75 -23.27
C LEU A 41 -7.28 2.50 -22.16
N ASP A 42 -8.52 2.10 -21.89
CA ASP A 42 -9.31 2.71 -20.81
C ASP A 42 -8.62 2.57 -19.45
N ILE A 43 -8.42 3.70 -18.78
CA ILE A 43 -7.78 3.84 -17.47
C ILE A 43 -8.77 4.23 -16.36
N SER A 44 -10.06 4.37 -16.68
CA SER A 44 -11.10 4.87 -15.77
C SER A 44 -11.16 4.09 -14.45
N GLN A 45 -10.93 2.77 -14.51
CA GLN A 45 -10.85 1.89 -13.34
C GLN A 45 -9.41 1.62 -12.88
N ALA A 46 -8.46 1.50 -13.80
CA ALA A 46 -7.11 1.06 -13.46
C ALA A 46 -6.34 2.06 -12.58
N VAL A 47 -6.43 3.36 -12.90
CA VAL A 47 -5.74 4.42 -12.12
C VAL A 47 -6.29 4.54 -10.69
N PRO A 48 -7.61 4.68 -10.45
CA PRO A 48 -8.12 4.77 -9.09
C PRO A 48 -7.96 3.45 -8.32
N THR A 49 -7.93 2.29 -8.99
CA THR A 49 -7.57 1.01 -8.35
C THR A 49 -6.13 1.03 -7.82
N ALA A 50 -5.17 1.43 -8.66
CA ALA A 50 -3.77 1.55 -8.24
C ALA A 50 -3.59 2.57 -7.09
N LYS A 51 -4.31 3.70 -7.16
CA LYS A 51 -4.27 4.72 -6.10
C LYS A 51 -4.89 4.24 -4.80
N TRP A 52 -6.00 3.51 -4.85
CA TRP A 52 -6.60 2.90 -3.65
C TRP A 52 -5.65 1.89 -3.00
N TRP A 53 -5.03 1.01 -3.79
CA TRP A 53 -4.02 0.07 -3.28
C TRP A 53 -2.84 0.81 -2.64
N ALA A 54 -2.29 1.83 -3.30
CA ALA A 54 -1.19 2.62 -2.75
C ALA A 54 -1.57 3.32 -1.44
N ALA A 55 -2.81 3.80 -1.30
CA ALA A 55 -3.28 4.51 -0.12
C ALA A 55 -3.60 3.57 1.05
N GLU A 56 -4.37 2.50 0.83
CA GLU A 56 -4.79 1.57 1.89
C GLU A 56 -3.71 0.55 2.24
N ALA A 57 -3.23 -0.19 1.24
CA ALA A 57 -2.23 -1.23 1.45
C ALA A 57 -0.88 -0.62 1.83
N GLY A 58 -0.54 0.54 1.26
CA GLY A 58 0.67 1.28 1.65
C GLY A 58 0.69 1.60 3.14
N GLN A 59 -0.42 2.10 3.68
CA GLN A 59 -0.53 2.40 5.12
C GLN A 59 -0.36 1.15 5.98
N ARG A 60 -0.98 0.02 5.61
CA ARG A 60 -0.81 -1.26 6.31
C ARG A 60 0.67 -1.70 6.31
N VAL A 61 1.36 -1.62 5.17
CA VAL A 61 2.78 -1.99 5.05
C VAL A 61 3.65 -1.17 6.00
N VAL A 62 3.49 0.16 6.04
CA VAL A 62 4.35 1.00 6.89
C VAL A 62 4.03 0.88 8.39
N LEU A 63 2.76 0.64 8.75
CA LEU A 63 2.37 0.34 10.13
C LEU A 63 2.94 -0.99 10.60
N THR A 64 2.84 -2.03 9.78
CA THR A 64 3.46 -3.33 10.06
C THR A 64 4.97 -3.20 10.16
N THR A 65 5.61 -2.45 9.27
CA THR A 65 7.06 -2.22 9.30
C THR A 65 7.49 -1.53 10.59
N GLN A 66 6.77 -0.47 11.02
CA GLN A 66 6.97 0.19 12.31
C GLN A 66 6.88 -0.82 13.47
N HIS A 67 5.79 -1.60 13.51
CA HIS A 67 5.55 -2.57 14.56
C HIS A 67 6.67 -3.62 14.66
N LEU A 68 7.11 -4.16 13.53
CA LEU A 68 8.17 -5.18 13.50
C LEU A 68 9.53 -4.66 13.95
N HIS A 69 9.80 -3.35 13.82
CA HIS A 69 11.02 -2.72 14.32
C HIS A 69 10.95 -2.33 15.81
N GLY A 70 9.77 -2.43 16.45
CA GLY A 70 9.57 -2.03 17.83
C GLY A 70 9.95 -0.56 18.08
N GLY A 71 10.65 -0.28 19.19
CA GLY A 71 11.06 1.09 19.54
C GLY A 71 11.92 1.77 18.46
N THR A 72 12.72 1.02 17.71
CA THR A 72 13.54 1.54 16.61
C THR A 72 12.72 1.99 15.41
N GLY A 73 11.47 1.53 15.27
CA GLY A 73 10.56 2.00 14.23
C GLY A 73 10.29 3.49 14.37
N ALA A 74 9.97 3.95 15.59
CA ALA A 74 9.62 5.33 15.89
C ALA A 74 10.85 6.23 16.13
N ASP A 75 12.04 5.64 16.21
CA ASP A 75 13.29 6.37 16.38
C ASP A 75 13.61 7.21 15.14
N ILE A 76 13.74 8.52 15.32
CA ILE A 76 14.04 9.48 14.25
C ILE A 76 15.48 9.39 13.73
N SER A 77 16.37 8.71 14.45
CA SER A 77 17.72 8.39 13.98
C SER A 77 17.72 7.20 12.99
N HIS A 78 16.71 6.33 13.05
CA HIS A 78 16.53 5.20 12.15
C HIS A 78 15.68 5.59 10.93
N PRO A 79 15.98 5.16 9.69
CA PRO A 79 15.26 5.63 8.50
C PRO A 79 13.79 5.20 8.40
N ALA A 80 13.34 4.17 9.13
CA ALA A 80 11.98 3.62 9.00
C ALA A 80 10.86 4.66 9.20
N HIS A 81 11.03 5.60 10.14
CA HIS A 81 10.02 6.64 10.39
C HIS A 81 9.75 7.51 9.14
N ARG A 82 10.74 7.71 8.26
CA ARG A 82 10.56 8.54 7.06
C ARG A 82 9.61 7.89 6.06
N TYR A 83 9.73 6.57 5.86
CA TYR A 83 8.83 5.82 4.99
C TYR A 83 7.40 5.85 5.49
N PHE A 84 7.20 5.73 6.80
CA PHE A 84 5.90 5.89 7.43
C PHE A 84 5.27 7.27 7.11
N LEU A 85 6.02 8.35 7.32
CA LEU A 85 5.54 9.71 7.05
C LEU A 85 5.24 9.93 5.57
N TRP A 86 6.12 9.48 4.67
CA TRP A 86 5.92 9.62 3.22
C TRP A 86 4.68 8.89 2.75
N VAL A 87 4.46 7.66 3.22
CA VAL A 87 3.28 6.88 2.81
C VAL A 87 1.99 7.51 3.32
N LEU A 88 1.95 8.01 4.55
CA LEU A 88 0.78 8.75 5.04
C LEU A 88 0.48 9.99 4.18
N GLN A 89 1.51 10.75 3.81
CA GLN A 89 1.35 11.90 2.92
C GLN A 89 0.86 11.47 1.52
N LEU A 90 1.45 10.43 0.94
CA LEU A 90 1.08 9.92 -0.40
C LEU A 90 -0.33 9.31 -0.41
N ALA A 91 -0.77 8.73 0.70
CA ALA A 91 -2.08 8.13 0.80
C ALA A 91 -3.21 9.15 0.59
N ASP A 92 -3.04 10.37 1.10
CA ASP A 92 -4.02 11.46 0.95
C ASP A 92 -3.76 12.38 -0.26
N SER A 93 -2.52 12.40 -0.76
CA SER A 93 -2.17 13.18 -1.96
C SER A 93 -3.08 12.80 -3.13
N LEU A 94 -3.64 13.80 -3.82
CA LEU A 94 -4.58 13.63 -4.94
C LEU A 94 -5.89 12.88 -4.57
N GLY A 95 -6.30 13.00 -3.30
CA GLY A 95 -7.48 12.34 -2.76
C GLY A 95 -7.13 11.02 -2.07
N GLY A 96 -7.72 10.82 -0.89
CA GLY A 96 -7.59 9.61 -0.09
C GLY A 96 -8.31 8.40 -0.69
N ALA A 97 -8.11 7.25 -0.07
CA ALA A 97 -8.68 5.97 -0.50
C ALA A 97 -10.20 6.01 -0.70
N GLY A 98 -10.95 6.64 0.21
CA GLY A 98 -12.41 6.74 0.11
C GLY A 98 -12.87 7.49 -1.14
N THR A 99 -12.16 8.54 -1.56
CA THR A 99 -12.46 9.28 -2.79
C THR A 99 -12.29 8.41 -4.03
N HIS A 100 -11.19 7.66 -4.10
CA HIS A 100 -10.92 6.76 -5.23
C HIS A 100 -11.85 5.55 -5.25
N LEU A 101 -12.22 5.02 -4.08
CA LEU A 101 -13.21 3.94 -3.96
C LEU A 101 -14.61 4.39 -4.42
N ALA A 102 -15.04 5.60 -4.04
CA ALA A 102 -16.31 6.15 -4.49
C ALA A 102 -16.34 6.34 -6.01
N ARG A 103 -15.25 6.89 -6.58
CA ARG A 103 -15.10 7.06 -8.04
C ARG A 103 -15.15 5.72 -8.79
N LEU A 104 -14.47 4.70 -8.26
CA LEU A 104 -14.53 3.33 -8.79
C LEU A 104 -15.96 2.79 -8.77
N GLY A 105 -16.65 2.96 -7.64
CA GLY A 105 -18.05 2.54 -7.48
C GLY A 105 -18.96 3.14 -8.53
N SER A 106 -18.88 4.45 -8.77
CA SER A 106 -19.65 5.11 -9.85
C SER A 106 -19.28 4.57 -11.23
N THR A 107 -17.99 4.43 -11.53
CA THR A 107 -17.52 3.93 -12.83
C THR A 107 -18.02 2.51 -13.12
N ILE A 108 -18.04 1.64 -12.10
CA ILE A 108 -18.55 0.27 -12.23
C ILE A 108 -20.08 0.27 -12.42
N ALA A 109 -20.80 1.11 -11.67
CA ALA A 109 -22.26 1.21 -11.80
C ALA A 109 -22.68 1.71 -13.19
N ASP A 110 -21.97 2.70 -13.73
CA ASP A 110 -22.26 3.30 -15.05
C ASP A 110 -21.93 2.32 -16.21
N GLY A 111 -20.87 1.51 -16.07
CA GLY A 111 -20.47 0.51 -17.08
C GLY A 111 -21.23 -0.82 -17.02
N ALA A 112 -22.12 -1.00 -16.04
CA ALA A 112 -23.00 -2.17 -15.92
C ALA A 112 -24.37 -1.97 -16.61
N SER A 113 -24.56 -0.85 -17.30
CA SER A 113 -25.72 -0.53 -18.16
C SER A 113 -25.40 -0.74 -19.63
#